data_AF-A0A6J7I9M4-F1
#
_entry.id   AF-A0A6J7I9M4-F1
#
_cell.length_a   1.000
_cell.length_b   1.000
_cell.length_c   1.000
_cell.angle_alpha   90.00
_cell.angle_beta   90.00
_cell.angle_gamma   90.00
#
_symmetry.space_group_name_H-M   'P 1'
#
loop_
_entity.id
_entity.type
_entity.pdbx_description
1 polymer ?
#
loop_
_entity_poly.entity_id
_entity_poly.type
_entity_poly.pdbx_seq_one_letter_code
_entity_poly.pdbx_strand_id
1 'polypeptide(L)'
;MTTVIRQRPCNSLDDISRQLREAFLALRQAIATESPVVIVVSAPDLLGQDSLEGAALATGLVGLMRAATFEGSSKGWHVNVLAVNPEEEPAAEMIEIASQHGSLKGQILNLSSGQFGKIVP
;
A
#
# COMPACT_ATOMS: atom_id res chain seq x y z
N MET A 1 -16.81 -0.89 5.99
CA MET A 1 -15.97 0.31 6.17
C MET A 1 -14.56 -0.07 5.75
N THR A 2 -13.90 0.68 4.88
CA THR A 2 -12.57 0.34 4.37
C THR A 2 -11.49 0.89 5.31
N THR A 3 -10.51 0.06 5.68
CA THR A 3 -9.33 0.52 6.40
C THR A 3 -8.30 1.03 5.42
N VAL A 4 -7.84 2.28 5.59
CA VAL A 4 -6.82 2.88 4.72
C VAL A 4 -5.53 3.07 5.50
N ILE A 5 -4.47 2.41 5.08
CA ILE A 5 -3.13 2.53 5.66
C ILE A 5 -2.31 3.42 4.72
N ARG A 6 -1.71 4.49 5.22
CA ARG A 6 -0.94 5.44 4.40
C ARG A 6 0.53 5.38 4.78
N GLN A 7 1.39 5.26 3.77
CA GLN A 7 2.80 5.58 3.91
C GLN A 7 2.93 7.05 4.29
N ARG A 8 3.75 7.35 5.30
CA ARG A 8 4.15 8.71 5.67
C ARG A 8 5.64 8.89 5.41
N PRO A 9 6.14 10.14 5.32
CA PRO A 9 7.56 10.41 5.22
C PRO A 9 8.36 9.65 6.30
N CYS A 10 9.48 9.07 5.90
CA CYS A 10 10.42 8.37 6.80
C CYS A 10 11.84 8.74 6.41
N ASN A 11 12.69 9.00 7.40
CA ASN A 11 14.09 9.41 7.18
C ASN A 11 15.07 8.58 8.03
N SER A 12 14.59 7.47 8.61
CA SER A 12 15.38 6.59 9.47
C SER A 12 14.84 5.16 9.46
N LEU A 13 15.69 4.21 9.88
CA LEU A 13 15.28 2.81 10.09
C LEU A 13 14.19 2.69 11.17
N ASP A 14 14.22 3.55 12.19
CA ASP A 14 13.22 3.56 13.25
C ASP A 14 11.85 3.98 12.72
N ASP A 15 11.81 4.94 11.79
CA ASP A 15 10.57 5.32 11.11
C ASP A 15 10.00 4.18 10.29
N ILE A 16 10.84 3.51 9.48
CA ILE A 16 10.42 2.36 8.68
C ILE A 16 9.82 1.29 9.59
N SER A 17 10.56 0.91 10.65
CA SER A 17 10.16 -0.12 11.60
C SER A 17 8.85 0.22 12.30
N ARG A 18 8.68 1.48 12.73
CA ARG A 18 7.45 1.98 13.35
C ARG A 18 6.27 1.90 12.38
N GLN A 19 6.42 2.40 11.16
CA GLN A 19 5.33 2.43 10.20
C GLN A 19 4.91 1.03 9.74
N LEU A 20 5.85 0.12 9.51
CA LEU A 20 5.54 -1.28 9.18
C LEU A 20 4.82 -1.98 10.34
N ARG A 21 5.24 -1.73 11.59
CA ARG A 21 4.55 -2.26 12.77
C ARG A 21 3.12 -1.74 12.86
N GLU A 22 2.90 -0.44 12.69
CA GLU A 22 1.57 0.16 12.73
C GLU A 22 0.68 -0.38 11.59
N ALA A 23 1.22 -0.51 10.38
CA ALA A 23 0.52 -1.11 9.25
C ALA A 23 0.13 -2.58 9.52
N PHE A 24 1.03 -3.38 10.09
CA PHE A 24 0.74 -4.76 10.48
C PHE A 24 -0.40 -4.84 11.51
N LEU A 25 -0.36 -3.99 12.54
CA LEU A 25 -1.41 -3.96 13.57
C LEU A 25 -2.76 -3.52 12.98
N ALA A 26 -2.77 -2.50 12.14
CA ALA A 26 -3.97 -2.02 11.47
C ALA A 26 -4.58 -3.09 10.54
N LEU A 27 -3.74 -3.77 9.75
CA LEU A 27 -4.16 -4.86 8.87
C LEU A 27 -4.74 -6.03 9.68
N ARG A 28 -4.07 -6.45 10.75
CA ARG A 28 -4.57 -7.52 11.62
C ARG A 28 -5.94 -7.17 12.22
N GLN A 29 -6.11 -5.93 12.67
CA GLN A 29 -7.39 -5.45 13.19
C GLN A 29 -8.47 -5.44 12.10
N ALA A 30 -8.16 -4.92 10.92
CA ALA A 30 -9.09 -4.87 9.79
C ALA A 30 -9.57 -6.28 9.40
N ILE A 31 -8.65 -7.23 9.29
CA ILE A 31 -8.93 -8.64 9.04
C ILE A 31 -9.86 -9.23 10.11
N ALA A 32 -9.61 -8.96 11.40
CA ALA A 32 -10.45 -9.45 12.49
C ALA A 32 -11.89 -8.89 12.45
N THR A 33 -12.06 -7.73 11.81
CA THR A 33 -13.37 -7.07 11.61
C THR A 33 -13.90 -7.23 10.18
N GLU A 34 -13.32 -8.14 9.38
CA GLU A 34 -13.70 -8.40 7.98
C GLU A 34 -13.76 -7.14 7.10
N SER A 35 -12.93 -6.15 7.42
CA SER A 35 -12.88 -4.89 6.69
C SER A 35 -11.84 -4.96 5.58
N PRO A 36 -12.17 -4.56 4.34
CA PRO A 36 -11.18 -4.48 3.26
C PRO A 36 -10.10 -3.44 3.61
N VAL A 37 -8.90 -3.68 3.10
CA VAL A 37 -7.73 -2.84 3.37
C VAL A 37 -7.18 -2.28 2.07
N VAL A 38 -6.99 -0.97 2.05
CA VAL A 38 -6.28 -0.26 0.99
C VAL A 38 -5.02 0.34 1.58
N ILE A 39 -3.87 -0.03 1.03
CA ILE A 39 -2.58 0.55 1.42
C ILE A 39 -2.19 1.58 0.37
N VAL A 40 -2.02 2.82 0.79
CA VAL A 40 -1.57 3.91 -0.08
C VAL A 40 -0.07 4.10 0.12
N VAL A 41 0.67 4.03 -0.99
CA VAL A 41 2.12 4.22 -1.02
C VAL A 41 2.50 5.32 -1.98
N SER A 42 3.65 5.94 -1.73
CA SER A 42 4.30 6.85 -2.66
C SER A 42 4.78 6.05 -3.88
N ALA A 43 4.33 6.43 -5.06
CA ALA A 43 4.75 5.85 -6.32
C ALA A 43 6.26 6.02 -6.58
N PRO A 44 6.89 7.20 -6.39
CA PRO A 44 8.33 7.30 -6.61
C PRO A 44 9.13 6.44 -5.61
N ASP A 45 8.68 6.32 -4.35
CA ASP A 45 9.30 5.39 -3.40
C ASP A 45 9.16 3.93 -3.84
N LEU A 46 7.95 3.52 -4.25
CA LEU A 46 7.69 2.15 -4.73
C LEU A 46 8.58 1.80 -5.95
N LEU A 47 8.90 2.80 -6.77
CA LEU A 47 9.77 2.66 -7.94
C LEU A 47 11.26 2.85 -7.61
N GLY A 48 11.63 3.17 -6.37
CA GLY A 48 13.01 3.43 -5.97
C GLY A 48 13.59 4.74 -6.53
N GLN A 49 12.76 5.76 -6.72
CA GLN A 49 13.08 7.02 -7.39
C GLN A 49 13.12 8.25 -6.45
N ASP A 50 12.90 8.07 -5.15
CA ASP A 50 12.93 9.17 -4.16
C ASP A 50 13.99 8.95 -3.07
N SER A 51 13.70 8.14 -2.05
CA SER A 51 14.62 7.87 -0.96
C SER A 51 14.84 6.37 -0.71
N LEU A 52 15.98 6.01 -0.11
CA LEU A 52 16.26 4.62 0.29
C LEU A 52 15.24 4.16 1.34
N GLU A 53 14.95 5.02 2.32
CA GLU A 53 14.06 4.74 3.42
C GLU A 53 12.61 4.58 2.94
N GLY A 54 12.15 5.50 2.11
CA GLY A 54 10.82 5.44 1.51
C GLY A 54 10.65 4.22 0.63
N ALA A 55 11.64 3.87 -0.20
CA ALA A 55 11.60 2.65 -1.01
C ALA A 55 11.55 1.37 -0.15
N ALA A 56 12.32 1.31 0.93
CA ALA A 56 12.28 0.19 1.87
C ALA A 56 10.90 0.05 2.53
N LEU A 57 10.29 1.18 2.94
CA LEU A 57 8.95 1.18 3.52
C LEU A 57 7.88 0.76 2.51
N ALA A 58 7.85 1.38 1.31
CA ALA A 58 6.87 1.11 0.28
C ALA A 58 6.90 -0.36 -0.17
N THR A 59 8.09 -0.93 -0.37
CA THR A 59 8.25 -2.35 -0.73
C THR A 59 7.88 -3.29 0.42
N GLY A 60 8.18 -2.93 1.67
CA GLY A 60 7.74 -3.67 2.86
C GLY A 60 6.22 -3.72 3.00
N LEU A 61 5.53 -2.60 2.73
CA LEU A 61 4.07 -2.52 2.72
C LEU A 61 3.45 -3.39 1.60
N VAL A 62 4.07 -3.42 0.41
CA VAL A 62 3.68 -4.34 -0.67
C VAL A 62 3.89 -5.80 -0.26
N GLY A 63 5.01 -6.11 0.40
CA GLY A 63 5.28 -7.44 0.95
C GLY A 63 4.21 -7.88 1.95
N LEU A 64 3.81 -6.97 2.85
CA LEU A 64 2.74 -7.19 3.82
C LEU A 64 1.40 -7.50 3.13
N MET A 65 1.01 -6.71 2.12
CA MET A 65 -0.19 -6.97 1.32
C MET A 65 -0.14 -8.37 0.68
N ARG A 66 0.98 -8.74 0.05
CA ARG A 66 1.12 -10.04 -0.64
C ARG A 66 0.96 -11.21 0.33
N ALA A 67 1.59 -11.13 1.49
CA ALA A 67 1.47 -12.15 2.54
C ALA A 67 0.01 -12.30 2.99
N ALA A 68 -0.66 -11.18 3.29
CA ALA A 68 -2.05 -11.19 3.72
C ALA A 68 -3.01 -11.70 2.64
N THR A 69 -2.84 -11.31 1.38
CA THR A 69 -3.66 -11.83 0.29
C THR A 69 -3.47 -13.34 0.11
N PHE A 70 -2.23 -13.84 0.22
CA PHE A 70 -1.96 -15.28 0.13
C PHE A 70 -2.69 -16.06 1.23
N GLU A 71 -2.50 -15.66 2.49
CA GLU A 71 -3.14 -16.29 3.66
C GLU A 71 -4.66 -16.15 3.68
N GLY A 72 -5.16 -15.04 3.13
CA GLY A 72 -6.56 -14.67 3.12
C GLY A 72 -7.35 -15.09 1.88
N SER A 73 -6.69 -15.71 0.90
CA SER A 73 -7.27 -16.04 -0.41
C SER A 73 -8.56 -16.88 -0.31
N SER A 74 -8.58 -17.89 0.56
CA SER A 74 -9.75 -18.72 0.84
C SER A 74 -10.75 -18.11 1.82
N LYS A 75 -10.35 -17.05 2.54
CA LYS A 75 -11.14 -16.36 3.57
C LYS A 75 -11.82 -15.10 3.03
N GLY A 76 -11.59 -14.77 1.77
CA GLY A 76 -12.16 -13.58 1.13
C GLY A 76 -11.49 -12.26 1.54
N TRP A 77 -10.30 -12.29 2.15
CA TRP A 77 -9.61 -11.04 2.52
C TRP A 77 -9.28 -10.21 1.28
N HIS A 78 -9.51 -8.91 1.40
CA HIS A 78 -9.37 -7.97 0.31
C HIS A 78 -8.35 -6.91 0.72
N VAL A 79 -7.14 -7.04 0.19
CA VAL A 79 -6.03 -6.13 0.46
C VAL A 79 -5.43 -5.73 -0.88
N ASN A 80 -5.37 -4.43 -1.17
CA ASN A 80 -4.76 -3.89 -2.37
C ASN A 80 -3.88 -2.69 -2.04
N VAL A 81 -2.98 -2.35 -2.97
CA VAL A 81 -2.11 -1.18 -2.87
C VAL A 81 -2.49 -0.17 -3.93
N LEU A 82 -2.58 1.10 -3.55
CA LEU A 82 -2.64 2.25 -4.46
C LEU A 82 -1.30 2.99 -4.40
N ALA A 83 -0.63 3.12 -5.54
CA ALA A 83 0.57 3.94 -5.66
C ALA A 83 0.21 5.29 -6.25
N VAL A 84 0.48 6.38 -5.52
CA VAL A 84 0.08 7.76 -5.87
C VAL A 84 1.29 8.70 -5.83
N ASN A 85 1.18 9.88 -6.45
CA ASN A 85 2.19 10.92 -6.24
C ASN A 85 2.17 11.36 -4.75
N PRO A 86 3.30 11.72 -4.11
CA PRO A 86 3.36 12.03 -2.67
C PRO A 86 2.42 13.15 -2.20
N GLU A 87 2.09 14.10 -3.08
CA GLU A 87 1.23 15.25 -2.81
C GLU A 87 -0.25 15.00 -3.18
N GLU A 88 -0.58 13.79 -3.66
CA GLU A 88 -1.91 13.44 -4.14
C GLU A 88 -2.55 12.41 -3.22
N GLU A 89 -3.75 12.72 -2.73
CA GLU A 89 -4.60 11.71 -2.09
C GLU A 89 -5.40 10.99 -3.19
N PRO A 90 -5.45 9.65 -3.20
CA PRO A 90 -6.31 8.93 -4.13
C PRO A 90 -7.77 9.35 -3.96
N ALA A 91 -8.45 9.58 -5.08
CA ALA A 91 -9.88 9.87 -5.08
C ALA A 91 -10.67 8.78 -4.33
N ALA A 92 -11.75 9.16 -3.65
CA ALA A 92 -12.54 8.25 -2.83
C ALA A 92 -13.07 7.06 -3.64
N GLU A 93 -13.42 7.30 -4.91
CA GLU A 93 -13.88 6.29 -5.86
C GLU A 93 -12.78 5.25 -6.15
N MET A 94 -11.50 5.64 -6.16
CA MET A 94 -10.40 4.71 -6.38
C MET A 94 -10.15 3.81 -5.16
N ILE A 95 -10.33 4.35 -3.95
CA ILE A 95 -10.31 3.57 -2.71
C ILE A 95 -11.49 2.59 -2.71
N GLU A 96 -12.66 3.03 -3.15
CA GLU A 96 -13.85 2.19 -3.26
C GLU A 96 -13.63 1.03 -4.25
N ILE A 97 -13.19 1.33 -5.47
CA ILE A 97 -12.87 0.33 -6.50
C ILE A 97 -11.86 -0.69 -5.96
N ALA A 98 -10.76 -0.22 -5.35
CA ALA A 98 -9.73 -1.07 -4.79
C ALA A 98 -10.17 -1.85 -3.53
N SER A 99 -11.33 -1.55 -2.94
CA SER A 99 -11.83 -2.24 -1.74
C SER A 99 -13.05 -3.14 -2.00
N GLN A 100 -13.74 -2.96 -3.13
CA GLN A 100 -14.99 -3.67 -3.42
C GLN A 100 -14.96 -4.48 -4.72
N HIS A 101 -14.05 -4.19 -5.65
CA HIS A 101 -14.03 -4.89 -6.93
C HIS A 101 -13.49 -6.32 -6.78
N GLY A 102 -14.35 -7.34 -6.96
CA GLY A 102 -14.04 -8.73 -6.61
C GLY A 102 -12.85 -9.37 -7.33
N SER A 103 -12.43 -8.83 -8.48
CA SER A 103 -11.23 -9.28 -9.20
C SER A 103 -9.92 -8.67 -8.70
N LEU A 104 -9.98 -7.58 -7.94
CA LEU A 104 -8.80 -6.92 -7.41
C LEU A 104 -8.44 -7.55 -6.06
N LYS A 105 -7.60 -8.57 -6.05
CA LYS A 105 -7.09 -9.16 -4.81
C LYS A 105 -5.58 -9.22 -4.86
N GLY A 106 -4.93 -8.53 -3.93
CA GLY A 106 -3.46 -8.43 -3.87
C GLY A 106 -2.84 -7.69 -5.04
N GLN A 107 -3.59 -6.73 -5.62
CA GLN A 107 -3.15 -5.94 -6.77
C GLN A 107 -2.47 -4.66 -6.31
N ILE A 108 -1.57 -4.17 -7.17
CA ILE A 108 -0.98 -2.85 -7.07
C ILE A 108 -1.56 -2.03 -8.21
N LEU A 109 -2.31 -0.99 -7.88
CA LEU A 109 -2.84 -0.04 -8.85
C LEU A 109 -1.95 1.20 -8.83
N ASN A 110 -1.22 1.42 -9.92
CA ASN A 110 -0.44 2.64 -10.08
C ASN A 110 -1.34 3.75 -10.64
N LEU A 111 -1.59 4.77 -9.81
CA LEU A 111 -2.40 5.94 -10.14
C LEU A 111 -1.53 7.17 -10.42
N SER A 112 -0.21 7.06 -10.24
CA SER A 112 0.71 8.15 -10.54
C SER A 112 0.83 8.38 -12.03
N SER A 113 1.17 9.61 -12.40
CA SER A 113 1.59 9.99 -13.75
C SER A 113 3.00 9.49 -14.12
N GLY A 114 3.69 8.81 -13.20
CA GLY A 114 5.06 8.33 -13.38
C GLY A 114 5.14 7.13 -14.32
N GLN A 115 6.04 7.18 -15.31
CA GLN A 115 6.34 6.04 -16.16
C GLN A 115 7.27 5.06 -15.44
N PHE A 116 6.97 3.76 -15.51
CA PHE A 116 7.96 2.72 -15.27
C PHE A 116 9.13 2.91 -16.25
N GLY A 117 10.36 3.01 -15.74
CA GLY A 117 11.56 3.07 -16.59
C GLY A 117 12.06 4.48 -16.93
N LYS A 118 11.74 5.51 -16.15
CA LYS A 118 12.44 6.80 -16.25
C LYS A 118 13.92 6.61 -15.87
N ILE A 119 14.76 6.38 -16.87
CA ILE A 119 16.22 6.54 -16.76
C ILE A 119 16.44 8.04 -16.71
N VAL A 120 16.61 8.58 -15.51
CA VAL A 120 17.11 9.96 -15.35
C VAL A 120 18.63 9.87 -15.51
N PRO A 121 19.26 10.68 -16.38
CA PRO A 121 20.71 10.73 -16.54
C PRO A 121 21.44 11.06 -15.23
#